data_AF-A0A2A2KMF2-F1
#
_entry.id   AF-A0A2A2KMF2-F1
#
_cell.length_a   1.000
_cell.length_b   1.000
_cell.length_c   1.000
_cell.angle_alpha   90.00
_cell.angle_beta   90.00
_cell.angle_gamma   90.00
#
_symmetry.space_group_name_H-M   'P 1'
#
loop_
_entity.id
_entity.type
_entity.pdbx_description
1 polymer ?
#
loop_
_entity_poly.entity_id
_entity_poly.type
_entity_poly.pdbx_seq_one_letter_code
_entity_poly.pdbx_strand_id
1 'polypeptide(L)'
;MSGNDANLERFMQQLLIEGQRQKFTEQVHTLTSRCWDICFADYRPPAKLDAKTQTCLQNCVNRMVDASNFMVEHLQKEGAGGHAFS
;
A
#
# COMPACT_ATOMS: atom_id res chain seq x y z
N MET A 1 23.92 -29.60 12.89
CA MET A 1 23.33 -28.42 12.23
C MET A 1 24.40 -27.36 12.20
N SER A 2 24.96 -27.07 11.04
CA SER A 2 26.16 -26.25 10.90
C SER A 2 25.77 -24.78 11.05
N GLY A 3 26.56 -23.97 11.77
CA GLY A 3 26.24 -22.57 12.07
C GLY A 3 25.93 -21.68 10.83
N ASN A 4 26.27 -22.15 9.62
CA ASN A 4 25.93 -21.50 8.37
C ASN A 4 24.43 -21.55 8.02
N ASP A 5 23.72 -22.64 8.37
CA ASP A 5 22.29 -22.79 8.06
C ASP A 5 21.46 -21.80 8.90
N ALA A 6 21.81 -21.65 10.18
CA ALA A 6 21.17 -20.70 11.09
C ALA A 6 21.43 -19.23 10.70
N ASN A 7 22.58 -18.93 10.11
CA ASN A 7 22.86 -17.58 9.58
C ASN A 7 22.05 -17.28 8.32
N LEU A 8 21.90 -18.28 7.43
CA LEU A 8 21.11 -18.15 6.21
C LEU A 8 19.62 -17.91 6.54
N GLU A 9 19.06 -18.68 7.47
CA GLU A 9 17.66 -18.51 7.88
C GLU A 9 17.38 -17.11 8.47
N ARG A 10 18.27 -16.62 9.34
CA ARG A 10 18.17 -15.26 9.88
C ARG A 10 18.24 -14.20 8.79
N PHE A 11 19.15 -14.37 7.83
CA PHE A 11 19.27 -13.44 6.71
C PHE A 11 18.00 -13.44 5.84
N MET A 12 17.44 -14.60 5.54
CA MET A 12 16.16 -14.71 4.81
C MET A 12 15.02 -14.00 5.56
N GLN A 13 14.92 -14.20 6.87
CA GLN A 13 13.92 -13.51 7.68
C GLN A 13 14.09 -11.98 7.65
N GLN A 14 15.33 -11.49 7.74
CA GLN A 14 15.62 -10.06 7.62
C GLN A 14 15.22 -9.51 6.25
N LEU A 15 15.53 -10.22 5.16
CA LEU A 15 15.12 -9.82 3.82
C LEU A 15 13.60 -9.71 3.67
N LEU A 16 12.83 -10.62 4.28
CA LEU A 16 11.37 -10.56 4.25
C LEU A 16 10.83 -9.31 4.99
N ILE A 17 11.40 -9.00 6.16
CA ILE A 17 11.01 -7.82 6.95
C ILE A 17 11.34 -6.53 6.18
N GLU A 18 12.55 -6.43 5.64
CA GLU A 18 12.98 -5.28 4.85
C GLU A 18 12.14 -5.12 3.57
N GLY A 19 11.81 -6.23 2.91
CA GLY A 19 10.92 -6.23 1.74
C GLY A 19 9.51 -5.76 2.09
N GLN A 20 8.95 -6.17 3.24
CA GLN A 20 7.65 -5.66 3.70
C GLN A 20 7.72 -4.15 4.01
N ARG A 21 8.79 -3.69 4.66
CA ARG A 21 9.00 -2.27 4.97
C ARG A 21 9.07 -1.44 3.69
N GLN A 22 9.83 -1.88 2.69
CA GLN A 22 9.96 -1.19 1.42
C GLN A 22 8.60 -1.05 0.72
N LYS A 23 7.81 -2.12 0.65
CA LYS A 23 6.46 -2.10 0.07
C LYS A 23 5.53 -1.14 0.80
N PHE A 24 5.58 -1.13 2.14
CA PHE A 24 4.79 -0.19 2.94
C PHE A 24 5.19 1.27 2.63
N THR A 25 6.49 1.56 2.61
CA THR A 25 7.01 2.89 2.27
C THR A 25 6.55 3.33 0.87
N GLU A 26 6.62 2.44 -0.12
CA GLU A 26 6.13 2.72 -1.48
C GLU A 26 4.63 3.02 -1.51
N GLN A 27 3.81 2.27 -0.77
CA GLN A 27 2.38 2.54 -0.65
C GLN A 27 2.10 3.89 0.01
N VAL A 28 2.83 4.23 1.08
CA VAL A 28 2.71 5.54 1.75
C VAL A 28 3.02 6.67 0.76
N HIS A 29 4.12 6.57 0.00
CA HIS A 29 4.47 7.59 -1.00
C HIS A 29 3.42 7.69 -2.10
N THR A 30 2.91 6.56 -2.59
CA THR A 30 1.88 6.50 -3.62
C THR A 30 0.60 7.19 -3.17
N LEU A 31 0.09 6.82 -2.00
CA LEU A 31 -1.12 7.43 -1.42
C LEU A 31 -0.90 8.91 -1.13
N THR A 32 0.26 9.28 -0.60
CA THR A 32 0.60 10.68 -0.31
C THR A 32 0.56 11.52 -1.59
N SER A 33 1.24 11.09 -2.65
CA SER A 33 1.24 11.82 -3.92
C SER A 33 -0.16 11.94 -4.50
N ARG A 34 -0.90 10.83 -4.57
CA ARG A 34 -2.26 10.80 -5.14
C ARG A 34 -3.23 11.68 -4.35
N CYS A 35 -3.24 11.55 -3.04
CA CYS A 35 -4.14 12.33 -2.21
C CYS A 35 -3.73 13.79 -2.12
N TRP A 36 -2.44 14.11 -2.33
CA TRP A 36 -2.01 15.49 -2.51
C TRP A 36 -2.67 16.11 -3.75
N ASP A 37 -2.56 15.45 -4.91
CA ASP A 37 -3.15 15.92 -6.18
C ASP A 37 -4.67 16.09 -6.10
N ILE A 38 -5.36 15.26 -5.30
CA ILE A 38 -6.82 15.29 -5.16
C ILE A 38 -7.27 16.37 -4.16
N CYS A 39 -6.59 16.48 -3.02
CA CYS A 39 -7.08 17.27 -1.89
C CYS A 39 -6.53 18.71 -1.85
N PHE A 40 -5.44 19.00 -2.54
CA PHE A 40 -4.84 20.33 -2.56
C PHE A 40 -5.04 21.00 -3.91
N ALA A 41 -5.63 22.20 -3.90
CA ALA A 41 -5.80 23.02 -5.10
C ALA A 41 -4.51 23.76 -5.52
N ASP A 42 -3.60 23.99 -4.57
CA ASP A 42 -2.29 24.62 -4.78
C ASP A 42 -1.21 23.65 -4.25
N TYR A 43 -0.12 23.49 -5.01
CA TYR A 43 1.01 22.65 -4.63
C TYR A 43 1.83 23.21 -3.45
N ARG A 44 1.61 24.46 -3.06
CA ARG A 44 2.26 25.08 -1.91
C ARG A 44 1.72 24.45 -0.61
N PRO A 45 2.58 23.85 0.22
CA PRO A 45 2.16 23.30 1.51
C PRO A 45 1.60 24.40 2.41
N PRO A 46 0.39 24.23 2.99
CA PRO A 46 -0.14 25.20 3.91
C PRO A 46 0.57 25.11 5.27
N ALA A 47 0.62 26.23 6.00
CA ALA A 47 1.19 26.24 7.35
C ALA A 47 0.41 25.36 8.35
N LYS A 48 -0.88 25.12 8.07
CA LYS A 48 -1.76 24.21 8.81
C LYS A 48 -2.75 23.56 7.85
N LEU A 49 -3.07 22.30 8.09
CA LEU A 49 -4.16 21.62 7.39
C LEU A 49 -5.49 22.16 7.91
N ASP A 50 -6.28 22.78 7.03
CA ASP A 50 -7.65 23.17 7.36
C ASP A 50 -8.57 21.93 7.47
N ALA A 51 -9.72 22.09 8.12
CA ALA A 51 -10.64 20.99 8.38
C ALA A 51 -11.16 20.29 7.10
N LYS A 52 -11.31 21.03 5.98
CA LYS A 52 -11.77 20.45 4.71
C LYS A 52 -10.67 19.57 4.11
N THR A 53 -9.44 20.05 4.12
CA THR A 53 -8.26 19.33 3.64
C THR A 53 -7.99 18.08 4.48
N GLN A 54 -8.11 18.18 5.82
CA GLN A 54 -8.01 17.01 6.71
C GLN A 54 -9.06 15.95 6.39
N THR A 55 -10.32 16.36 6.24
CA THR A 55 -11.43 15.45 5.88
C THR A 55 -11.20 14.83 4.51
N CYS A 56 -10.73 15.61 3.54
CA CYS A 56 -10.41 15.11 2.20
C CYS A 56 -9.31 14.04 2.26
N LEU A 57 -8.21 14.29 2.97
CA LEU A 57 -7.10 13.34 3.10
C LEU A 57 -7.56 12.02 3.72
N GLN A 58 -8.34 12.07 4.79
CA GLN A 58 -8.91 10.87 5.41
C GLN A 58 -9.77 10.07 4.43
N ASN A 59 -10.68 10.75 3.73
CA ASN A 59 -11.54 10.11 2.75
C ASN A 59 -10.75 9.54 1.57
N CYS A 60 -9.79 10.30 1.04
CA CYS A 60 -8.97 9.89 -0.10
C CYS A 60 -8.20 8.59 0.20
N VAL A 61 -7.50 8.55 1.34
CA VAL A 61 -6.75 7.36 1.75
C VAL A 61 -7.69 6.16 1.95
N ASN A 62 -8.77 6.34 2.72
CA ASN A 62 -9.73 5.26 2.98
C ASN A 62 -10.33 4.71 1.69
N ARG A 63 -10.78 5.58 0.77
CA ARG A 63 -11.38 5.17 -0.50
C ARG A 63 -10.38 4.47 -1.43
N MET A 64 -9.11 4.89 -1.45
CA MET A 64 -8.07 4.20 -2.23
C MET A 64 -7.81 2.79 -1.70
N VAL A 65 -7.75 2.62 -0.38
CA VAL A 65 -7.58 1.30 0.25
C VAL A 65 -8.81 0.42 0.01
N ASP A 66 -10.02 0.96 0.21
CA ASP A 66 -11.29 0.25 -0.04
C ASP A 66 -11.37 -0.25 -1.49
N ALA A 67 -11.05 0.62 -2.46
CA ALA A 67 -11.07 0.28 -3.88
C ALA A 67 -10.00 -0.77 -4.23
N SER A 68 -8.79 -0.64 -3.67
CA SER A 68 -7.71 -1.62 -3.89
C SER A 68 -8.10 -3.00 -3.37
N ASN A 69 -8.70 -3.07 -2.17
CA ASN A 69 -9.17 -4.32 -1.59
C ASN A 69 -10.30 -4.93 -2.42
N PHE A 70 -11.28 -4.11 -2.84
CA PHE A 70 -12.37 -4.56 -3.70
C PHE A 70 -11.84 -5.18 -5.01
N MET A 71 -10.85 -4.53 -5.65
CA MET A 71 -10.24 -5.05 -6.87
C MET A 71 -9.52 -6.38 -6.63
N VAL A 72 -8.73 -6.48 -5.55
CA VAL A 72 -8.02 -7.72 -5.20
C VAL A 72 -9.00 -8.85 -4.92
N GLU A 73 -10.05 -8.61 -4.13
CA GLU A 73 -11.09 -9.60 -3.83
C GLU A 73 -11.81 -10.06 -5.11
N HIS A 74 -12.12 -9.13 -6.02
CA HIS A 74 -12.75 -9.47 -7.28
C HIS A 74 -11.83 -10.33 -8.16
N LEU A 75 -10.56 -9.94 -8.31
CA LEU A 75 -9.58 -10.71 -9.08
C LEU A 75 -9.32 -12.11 -8.49
N GLN A 76 -9.32 -12.25 -7.17
CA GLN A 76 -9.20 -13.54 -6.50
C GLN A 76 -10.40 -14.46 -6.78
N LYS A 77 -11.62 -13.89 -6.81
CA LYS A 77 -12.85 -14.63 -7.16
C LYS A 77 -12.83 -15.11 -8.61
N GLU A 78 -12.41 -14.27 -9.55
CA GLU A 78 -12.28 -14.64 -10.96
C GLU A 78 -11.15 -15.67 -11.19
N GLY A 79 -10.01 -15.49 -10.52
CA GLY A 79 -8.86 -16.41 -10.59
C GLY A 79 -9.14 -17.80 -9.98
N ALA A 80 -10.04 -17.90 -9.01
CA ALA A 80 -10.49 -19.17 -8.44
C ALA A 80 -11.50 -19.93 -9.34
N GLY A 81 -12.05 -19.28 -10.37
CA GLY A 81 -12.97 -19.86 -11.36
C GLY A 81 -12.33 -20.30 -12.69
N GLY A 82 -11.01 -20.13 -12.84
CA GLY A 82 -10.25 -20.33 -14.08
C GLY A 82 -10.08 -21.77 -14.58
N HIS A 83 -10.98 -22.70 -14.23
CA HIS A 83 -11.04 -24.05 -14.81
C HIS A 83 -12.29 -24.27 -15.70
N ALA A 84 -12.88 -23.19 -16.22
CA ALA A 84 -14.07 -23.23 -17.07
C ALA A 84 -13.87 -22.62 -18.48
N PHE A 85 -12.62 -22.36 -18.89
CA PHE A 85 -12.29 -22.03 -20.28
C PHE A 85 -11.17 -22.95 -20.78
N SER A 86 -11.54 -24.20 -21.07
CA SER A 86 -10.88 -25.12 -21.99
C SER A 86 -11.96 -25.91 -22.72
#